data_AF-A0A9Q1B074-F1
#
_entry.id   AF-A0A9Q1B074-F1
#
_cell.length_a   1.000
_cell.length_b   1.000
_cell.length_c   1.000
_cell.angle_alpha   90.00
_cell.angle_beta   90.00
_cell.angle_gamma   90.00
#
_symmetry.space_group_name_H-M   'P 1'
#
loop_
_entity.id
_entity.type
_entity.pdbx_description
1 polymer ?
#
loop_
_entity_poly.entity_id
_entity_poly.type
_entity_poly.pdbx_seq_one_letter_code
_entity_poly.pdbx_strand_id
1 'polypeptide(L)'
;MTNDPVNYVRQGALIASALIMIQQTEILCPKVSQFRQLYSKVINDKHDDVMAKFGAILAQGILDAGGHNVTISLQSRTGHTHMPSVVGVLVFTQFWFWFPLSHFLSLAFTPTCVIGLNKDLKVQCFQVFIDDTPLLQTPAQTESNLSDFEVA
;
A
#
# COMPACT_ATOMS: atom_id res chain seq x y z
N MET A 1 13.63 -2.37 -14.47
CA MET A 1 12.24 -2.68 -14.91
C MET A 1 11.40 -1.42 -15.08
N THR A 2 11.51 -0.42 -14.20
CA THR A 2 10.81 0.88 -14.34
C THR A 2 11.30 1.76 -15.49
N ASN A 3 12.54 1.59 -15.96
CA ASN A 3 13.10 2.30 -17.12
C ASN A 3 12.96 1.51 -18.44
N ASP A 4 12.15 0.45 -18.44
CA ASP A 4 11.93 -0.34 -19.65
C ASP A 4 11.11 0.48 -20.68
N PRO A 5 11.42 0.40 -21.98
CA PRO A 5 10.67 1.14 -23.00
C PRO A 5 9.21 0.68 -23.11
N VAL A 6 8.87 -0.50 -22.60
CA VAL A 6 7.53 -1.09 -22.73
C VAL A 6 6.61 -0.67 -21.58
N ASN A 7 5.46 -0.11 -21.94
CA ASN A 7 4.53 0.54 -21.01
C ASN A 7 3.94 -0.40 -19.94
N TYR A 8 3.55 -1.62 -20.34
CA TYR A 8 2.99 -2.60 -19.40
C TYR A 8 4.03 -3.16 -18.44
N VAL A 9 5.31 -3.20 -18.84
CA VAL A 9 6.43 -3.60 -17.97
C VAL A 9 6.64 -2.55 -16.89
N ARG A 10 6.63 -1.26 -17.27
CA ARG A 10 6.71 -0.15 -16.32
C ARG A 10 5.55 -0.18 -15.32
N GLN A 11 4.32 -0.34 -15.82
CA GLN A 11 3.12 -0.45 -14.99
C GLN A 11 3.23 -1.56 -13.94
N GLY A 12 3.61 -2.78 -14.37
CA GLY A 12 3.78 -3.92 -13.46
C GLY A 12 4.90 -3.70 -12.44
N ALA A 13 5.99 -3.05 -12.84
CA ALA A 13 7.11 -2.74 -11.95
C ALA A 13 6.71 -1.78 -10.82
N LEU A 14 5.90 -0.76 -11.11
CA LEU A 14 5.40 0.21 -10.12
C LEU A 14 4.46 -0.44 -9.09
N ILE A 15 3.55 -1.29 -9.57
CA ILE A 15 2.63 -2.03 -8.69
C ILE A 15 3.42 -3.01 -7.81
N ALA A 16 4.36 -3.75 -8.39
CA ALA A 16 5.19 -4.71 -7.65
C ALA A 16 6.05 -4.02 -6.59
N SER A 17 6.61 -2.83 -6.88
CA SER A 17 7.37 -2.09 -5.89
C SER A 17 6.50 -1.66 -4.70
N ALA A 18 5.26 -1.23 -4.94
CA ALA A 18 4.33 -0.89 -3.85
C ALA A 18 3.94 -2.09 -2.99
N LEU A 19 3.72 -3.27 -3.59
CA LEU A 19 3.41 -4.49 -2.86
C LEU A 19 4.54 -4.92 -1.91
N ILE A 20 5.80 -4.70 -2.29
CA ILE A 20 6.96 -5.05 -1.45
C ILE A 20 7.13 -4.07 -0.29
N MET A 21 6.88 -2.79 -0.54
CA MET A 21 7.12 -1.72 0.44
C MET A 21 5.90 -1.38 1.30
N ILE A 22 4.81 -2.14 1.19
CA ILE A 22 3.64 -1.92 2.03
C ILE A 22 4.03 -2.01 3.51
N GLN A 23 3.62 -1.00 4.29
CA GLN A 23 3.94 -0.86 5.72
C GLN A 23 5.44 -0.70 6.06
N GLN A 24 6.34 -0.58 5.09
CA GLN A 24 7.76 -0.32 5.38
C GLN A 24 7.99 1.18 5.64
N THR A 25 8.64 1.49 6.75
CA THR A 25 9.05 2.86 7.09
C THR A 25 10.39 3.23 6.44
N GLU A 26 10.68 4.52 6.32
CA GLU A 26 11.94 5.02 5.74
C GLU A 26 13.18 4.54 6.51
N ILE A 27 13.00 4.22 7.79
CA ILE A 27 14.05 3.71 8.68
C ILE A 27 14.45 2.28 8.28
N LEU A 28 13.46 1.44 7.92
CA LEU A 28 13.70 0.07 7.45
C LEU A 28 14.23 0.06 6.01
N CYS A 29 13.68 0.93 5.16
CA CYS A 29 14.09 1.04 3.77
C CYS A 29 14.01 2.49 3.27
N PRO A 30 15.15 3.17 3.03
CA PRO A 30 15.15 4.56 2.57
C PRO A 30 14.65 4.71 1.12
N LYS A 31 14.42 3.61 0.40
CA LYS A 31 13.90 3.62 -0.96
C LYS A 31 12.42 4.00 -1.02
N VAL A 32 11.68 3.88 0.09
CA VAL A 32 10.24 4.18 0.13
C VAL A 32 9.96 5.62 -0.29
N SER A 33 10.75 6.59 0.20
CA SER A 33 10.62 8.00 -0.16
C SER A 33 10.92 8.26 -1.63
N GLN A 34 11.94 7.59 -2.19
CA GLN A 34 12.30 7.68 -3.60
C GLN A 34 11.17 7.18 -4.50
N PHE A 35 10.55 6.05 -4.16
CA PHE A 35 9.44 5.50 -4.92
C PHE A 35 8.16 6.34 -4.80
N ARG A 36 7.89 6.94 -3.63
CA ARG A 36 6.78 7.91 -3.48
C ARG A 36 6.93 9.09 -4.43
N GLN A 37 8.11 9.70 -4.45
CA GLN A 37 8.40 10.80 -5.38
C GLN A 37 8.28 10.36 -6.84
N LEU A 38 8.72 9.13 -7.16
CA LEU A 38 8.61 8.55 -8.49
C LEU A 38 7.14 8.37 -8.91
N TYR A 39 6.26 7.87 -8.02
CA TYR A 39 4.84 7.74 -8.33
C TYR A 39 4.19 9.10 -8.60
N SER A 40 4.41 10.10 -7.75
CA SER A 40 3.89 11.46 -7.97
C SER A 40 4.43 12.09 -9.26
N LYS A 41 5.70 11.83 -9.61
CA LYS A 41 6.28 12.31 -10.87
C LYS A 41 5.57 11.73 -12.09
N VAL A 42 5.40 10.40 -12.14
CA VAL A 42 4.74 9.71 -13.27
C VAL A 42 3.27 10.13 -13.41
N ILE A 43 2.58 10.39 -12.29
CA ILE A 43 1.18 10.85 -12.29
C ILE A 43 1.07 12.26 -12.89
N ASN A 44 1.97 13.17 -12.51
CA ASN A 44 1.94 14.57 -12.94
C ASN A 44 2.51 14.79 -14.35
N ASP A 45 3.41 13.94 -14.84
CA ASP A 45 4.01 14.10 -16.15
C ASP A 45 2.97 13.87 -17.27
N LYS A 46 2.73 14.86 -18.12
CA LYS A 46 1.79 14.73 -19.24
C LYS A 46 2.30 13.78 -20.33
N HIS A 47 3.61 13.62 -20.47
CA HIS A 47 4.25 12.85 -21.53
C HIS A 47 4.25 11.34 -21.25
N ASP A 48 3.99 10.93 -20.01
CA ASP A 48 3.89 9.51 -19.66
C ASP A 48 2.58 8.88 -20.14
N ASP A 49 2.67 7.61 -20.54
CA ASP A 49 1.54 6.81 -21.02
C ASP A 49 0.47 6.61 -19.94
N VAL A 50 -0.79 6.59 -20.38
CA VAL A 50 -1.97 6.37 -19.51
C VAL A 50 -1.85 5.07 -18.70
N MET A 51 -1.23 4.04 -19.27
CA MET A 51 -1.03 2.75 -18.59
C MET A 51 -0.04 2.84 -17.43
N ALA A 52 1.06 3.58 -17.61
CA ALA A 52 2.05 3.79 -16.56
C ALA A 52 1.45 4.64 -15.42
N LYS A 53 0.66 5.67 -15.77
CA LYS A 53 -0.09 6.49 -14.81
C LYS A 53 -1.06 5.68 -13.98
N PHE A 54 -1.84 4.81 -14.62
CA PHE A 54 -2.75 3.92 -13.92
C PHE A 54 -2.01 3.01 -12.92
N GLY A 55 -0.85 2.46 -13.31
CA GLY A 55 0.02 1.72 -12.40
C GLY A 55 0.55 2.55 -11.23
N ALA A 56 0.95 3.79 -11.48
CA ALA A 56 1.45 4.70 -10.44
C ALA A 56 0.36 5.08 -9.42
N ILE A 57 -0.87 5.35 -9.88
CA ILE A 57 -2.02 5.64 -9.00
C ILE A 57 -2.35 4.43 -8.12
N LEU A 58 -2.40 3.22 -8.72
CA LEU A 58 -2.61 2.00 -7.97
C LEU A 58 -1.48 1.75 -6.96
N ALA A 59 -0.23 1.94 -7.38
CA ALA A 59 0.94 1.78 -6.51
C ALA A 59 0.88 2.72 -5.29
N GLN A 60 0.49 3.97 -5.48
CA GLN A 60 0.30 4.93 -4.40
C GLN A 60 -0.84 4.50 -3.45
N GLY A 61 -1.99 4.07 -4.00
CA GLY A 61 -3.11 3.57 -3.18
C GLY A 61 -2.79 2.31 -2.39
N ILE A 62 -1.93 1.42 -2.91
CA ILE A 62 -1.44 0.23 -2.21
C ILE A 62 -0.48 0.62 -1.08
N LEU A 63 0.42 1.56 -1.34
CA LEU A 63 1.42 1.97 -0.35
C LEU A 63 0.78 2.63 0.88
N ASP A 64 -0.24 3.44 0.66
CA ASP A 64 -0.97 4.17 1.72
C ASP A 64 -2.26 3.42 2.14
N ALA A 65 -2.38 2.14 1.79
CA ALA A 65 -3.57 1.33 2.05
C ALA A 65 -3.90 1.27 3.56
N GLY A 66 -5.19 1.47 3.88
CA GLY A 66 -5.68 1.41 5.26
C GLY A 66 -5.01 2.41 6.21
N GLY A 67 -4.49 3.53 5.70
CA GLY A 67 -3.77 4.52 6.48
C GLY A 67 -2.45 3.99 7.06
N HIS A 68 -1.78 3.10 6.33
CA HIS A 68 -0.56 2.38 6.76
C HIS A 68 -0.77 1.36 7.90
N ASN A 69 -2.01 1.02 8.23
CA ASN A 69 -2.35 0.02 9.25
C ASN A 69 -2.72 -1.35 8.67
N VAL A 70 -2.49 -1.53 7.38
CA VAL A 70 -2.84 -2.72 6.63
C VAL A 70 -1.61 -3.22 5.90
N THR A 71 -1.46 -4.53 5.85
CA THR A 71 -0.42 -5.20 5.09
C THR A 71 -1.02 -6.26 4.17
N ILE A 72 -0.25 -6.68 3.17
CA ILE A 72 -0.59 -7.82 2.32
C ILE A 72 0.28 -8.99 2.78
N SER A 73 -0.36 -10.00 3.37
CA SER A 73 0.31 -11.25 3.73
C SER A 73 -0.42 -12.45 3.14
N LEU A 74 0.35 -13.31 2.48
CA LEU A 74 -0.14 -14.59 1.93
C LEU A 74 -0.13 -15.70 2.99
N GLN A 75 0.60 -15.49 4.09
CA GLN A 75 0.72 -16.43 5.19
C GLN A 75 0.29 -15.77 6.50
N SER A 76 -0.42 -16.53 7.32
CA SER A 76 -0.72 -16.15 8.69
C SER A 76 0.55 -16.20 9.54
N ARG A 77 0.57 -15.46 10.65
CA ARG A 77 1.65 -15.52 11.65
C ARG A 77 1.85 -16.93 12.23
N THR A 78 0.82 -17.78 12.14
CA THR A 78 0.86 -19.19 12.58
C THR A 78 1.37 -20.15 11.51
N GLY A 79 1.82 -19.67 10.34
CA GLY A 79 2.38 -20.48 9.26
C GLY A 79 1.35 -21.08 8.29
N HIS A 80 0.06 -20.83 8.48
CA HIS A 80 -0.99 -21.29 7.56
C HIS A 80 -1.17 -20.30 6.40
N THR A 81 -1.41 -20.79 5.19
CA THR A 81 -1.71 -19.95 4.02
C THR A 81 -3.06 -19.26 4.18
N HIS A 82 -3.10 -17.93 4.05
CA HIS A 82 -4.35 -17.17 4.10
C HIS A 82 -5.03 -17.21 2.72
N MET A 83 -5.92 -18.19 2.53
CA MET A 83 -6.61 -18.44 1.26
C MET A 83 -7.23 -17.19 0.62
N PRO A 84 -7.98 -16.33 1.34
CA PRO A 84 -8.57 -15.15 0.70
C PRO A 84 -7.53 -14.12 0.27
N SER A 85 -6.38 -14.00 0.95
CA SER A 85 -5.28 -13.16 0.46
C SER A 85 -4.67 -13.70 -0.82
N VAL A 86 -4.46 -15.01 -0.90
CA VAL A 86 -3.91 -15.67 -2.10
C VAL A 86 -4.85 -15.47 -3.28
N VAL A 87 -6.15 -15.71 -3.08
CA VAL A 87 -7.16 -15.50 -4.12
C VAL A 87 -7.26 -14.02 -4.51
N GLY A 88 -7.22 -13.10 -3.55
CA GLY A 88 -7.28 -11.66 -3.80
C GLY A 88 -6.13 -11.17 -4.68
N VAL A 89 -4.89 -11.57 -4.38
CA VAL A 89 -3.72 -11.22 -5.19
C VAL A 89 -3.74 -11.93 -6.55
N LEU A 90 -4.18 -13.19 -6.61
CA LEU A 90 -4.30 -13.93 -7.87
C LEU A 90 -5.27 -13.25 -8.84
N VAL A 91 -6.48 -12.93 -8.37
CA VAL A 91 -7.51 -12.25 -9.17
C VAL A 91 -7.06 -10.83 -9.53
N PHE A 92 -6.36 -10.14 -8.63
CA PHE A 92 -5.78 -8.83 -8.90
C PHE A 92 -4.86 -8.85 -10.13
N THR A 93 -4.01 -9.87 -10.32
CA THR A 93 -3.13 -9.94 -11.51
C THR A 93 -3.88 -9.96 -12.85
N GLN A 94 -5.17 -10.34 -12.85
CA GLN A 94 -6.01 -10.40 -14.04
C GLN A 94 -6.70 -9.05 -14.35
N PHE A 95 -6.28 -7.94 -13.73
CA PHE A 95 -6.83 -6.60 -13.97
C PHE A 95 -6.78 -6.16 -15.46
N TRP A 96 -5.89 -6.76 -16.26
CA TRP A 96 -5.74 -6.45 -17.68
C TRP A 96 -6.96 -6.84 -18.52
N PHE A 97 -7.63 -7.95 -18.17
CA PHE A 97 -8.81 -8.41 -18.90
C PHE A 97 -10.07 -7.66 -18.45
N TRP A 98 -10.15 -7.33 -17.15
CA TRP A 98 -11.32 -6.67 -16.56
C TRP A 98 -10.92 -5.72 -15.42
N PHE A 99 -10.98 -4.41 -15.66
CA PHE A 99 -10.49 -3.38 -14.73
C PHE A 99 -11.07 -3.46 -13.29
N PRO A 100 -12.38 -3.73 -13.09
CA PRO A 100 -12.95 -3.92 -11.75
C PRO A 100 -12.32 -5.04 -10.92
N LEU A 101 -11.57 -5.98 -11.53
CA LEU A 101 -10.89 -7.04 -10.78
C LEU A 101 -9.79 -6.49 -9.84
N SER A 102 -9.33 -5.26 -10.07
CA SER A 102 -8.39 -4.58 -9.17
C SER A 102 -8.95 -4.44 -7.73
N HIS A 103 -10.27 -4.35 -7.56
CA HIS A 103 -10.90 -4.22 -6.24
C HIS A 103 -10.78 -5.47 -5.36
N PHE A 104 -10.51 -6.64 -5.93
CA PHE A 104 -10.30 -7.88 -5.16
C PHE A 104 -9.03 -7.85 -4.33
N LEU A 105 -8.15 -6.86 -4.53
CA LEU A 105 -7.00 -6.63 -3.66
C LEU A 105 -7.42 -6.34 -2.20
N SER A 106 -8.63 -5.84 -1.98
CA SER A 106 -9.21 -5.63 -0.64
C SER A 106 -9.28 -6.91 0.21
N LEU A 107 -9.36 -8.10 -0.40
CA LEU A 107 -9.34 -9.38 0.32
C LEU A 107 -7.95 -9.75 0.84
N ALA A 108 -6.90 -9.21 0.22
CA ALA A 108 -5.51 -9.43 0.62
C ALA A 108 -5.05 -8.49 1.73
N PHE A 109 -5.81 -7.42 1.98
CA PHE A 109 -5.56 -6.47 3.04
C PHE A 109 -5.88 -7.08 4.41
N THR A 110 -4.83 -7.28 5.19
CA THR A 110 -4.90 -7.76 6.56
C THR A 110 -4.52 -6.62 7.51
N PRO A 111 -5.39 -6.21 8.45
CA PRO A 111 -5.07 -5.16 9.41
C PRO A 111 -4.00 -5.64 10.39
N THR A 112 -3.04 -4.76 10.67
CA THR A 112 -1.97 -4.99 11.64
C THR A 112 -2.20 -4.10 12.85
N CYS A 113 -3.15 -4.50 13.69
CA CYS A 113 -3.43 -3.82 14.95
C CYS A 113 -3.40 -4.82 16.11
N VAL A 114 -3.05 -4.33 17.30
CA VAL A 114 -3.16 -5.09 18.54
C VAL A 114 -4.49 -4.69 19.17
N ILE A 115 -5.42 -5.64 19.23
CA ILE A 115 -6.73 -5.46 19.87
C ILE A 115 -6.72 -6.32 21.12
N GLY A 116 -6.87 -5.71 22.30
CA GLY A 116 -7.07 -6.47 23.53
C GLY A 116 -8.54 -6.53 23.92
N LEU A 117 -8.93 -7.73 24.32
CA LEU A 117 -10.28 -8.08 24.73
C LEU A 117 -10.20 -8.81 26.07
N ASN A 118 -11.15 -8.54 26.94
CA ASN A 118 -11.34 -9.28 28.19
C ASN A 118 -12.17 -10.54 27.91
N LYS A 119 -12.31 -11.40 28.91
CA LYS A 119 -13.11 -12.64 28.85
C LYS A 119 -14.55 -12.41 28.38
N ASP A 120 -15.10 -11.23 28.67
CA ASP A 120 -16.46 -10.83 28.24
C ASP A 120 -16.51 -10.23 26.82
N LEU A 121 -15.44 -10.33 26.03
CA LEU A 121 -15.30 -9.76 24.67
C LEU A 121 -15.51 -8.23 24.59
N LYS A 122 -15.42 -7.54 25.72
CA LYS A 122 -15.43 -6.07 25.77
C LYS A 122 -14.06 -5.52 25.41
N VAL A 123 -14.01 -4.40 24.71
CA VAL A 123 -12.77 -3.67 24.42
C VAL A 123 -12.22 -3.08 25.72
N GLN A 124 -10.92 -3.27 25.99
CA GLN A 124 -10.21 -2.56 27.06
C GLN A 124 -9.11 -1.69 26.46
N CYS A 125 -8.95 -0.51 27.04
CA CYS A 125 -7.83 0.36 26.78
C CYS A 125 -6.69 -0.03 27.72
N PHE A 126 -5.60 -0.57 27.18
CA PHE A 126 -4.35 -0.82 27.88
C PHE A 126 -3.21 -0.23 27.07
N GLN A 127 -2.15 0.20 27.74
CA GLN A 127 -0.96 0.74 27.10
C GLN A 127 0.08 -0.38 27.03
N VAL A 128 0.63 -0.60 25.84
CA VAL A 128 1.74 -1.52 25.63
C VAL A 128 3.03 -0.69 25.58
N PHE A 129 3.98 -1.01 26.43
CA PHE A 129 5.32 -0.45 26.35
C PHE A 129 6.08 -1.18 25.25
N ILE A 130 6.65 -0.42 24.32
CA ILE A 130 7.42 -0.93 23.19
C ILE A 130 8.86 -0.46 23.39
N ASP A 131 9.81 -1.40 23.32
CA ASP A 131 11.24 -1.11 23.52
C ASP A 131 11.85 -0.36 22.32
N ASP A 132 11.43 -0.67 21.10
CA ASP A 132 11.90 -0.03 19.86
C ASP A 132 10.93 1.03 19.34
N THR A 133 11.09 2.25 19.84
CA THR A 133 10.31 3.45 19.44
C THR A 133 10.43 3.89 17.97
N PRO A 134 11.57 3.77 17.26
CA PRO A 134 11.71 4.33 15.91
C PRO A 134 10.97 3.53 14.83
N LEU A 135 10.67 2.25 15.05
CA LEU A 135 10.05 1.39 14.02
C LEU A 135 8.56 1.65 13.80
N LEU A 136 7.87 2.25 14.78
CA LEU A 136 6.42 2.45 14.76
C LEU A 136 5.97 3.80 14.17
N GLN A 137 6.91 4.65 13.71
CA GLN A 137 6.55 5.94 13.11
C GLN A 137 5.77 5.71 11.81
N THR A 138 4.46 5.96 11.84
CA THR A 138 3.68 6.15 10.62
C THR A 138 4.27 7.35 9.87
N PRO A 139 4.46 7.26 8.54
CA PRO A 139 4.97 8.38 7.77
C PRO A 139 4.09 9.62 8.01
N ALA A 140 4.74 10.79 8.14
CA ALA A 140 4.04 12.05 8.28
C ALA A 140 3.03 12.20 7.14
N GLN A 141 1.79 12.60 7.47
CA GLN A 141 0.78 12.86 6.46
C GLN A 141 1.31 13.94 5.53
N THR A 142 1.17 13.75 4.21
CA THR A 142 1.45 14.82 3.26
C THR A 142 0.40 15.90 3.51
N GLU A 143 0.79 17.00 4.15
CA GLU A 143 -0.09 18.16 4.32
C GLU A 143 -0.47 18.68 2.93
N SER A 144 -1.72 18.45 2.53
CA SER A 144 -2.29 19.19 1.41
C SER A 144 -2.47 20.62 1.87
N ASN A 145 -1.81 21.58 1.21
CA ASN A 145 -2.12 22.99 1.34
C ASN A 145 -3.61 23.21 0.98
N LEU A 146 -4.47 23.16 2.00
CA LEU A 146 -5.91 23.41 1.90
C LEU A 146 -6.23 24.88 1.59
N SER A 147 -5.22 25.74 1.43
CA SER A 147 -5.37 27.14 1.02
C SER A 147 -5.75 27.33 -0.45
N ASP A 148 -5.62 26.31 -1.30
CA ASP A 148 -5.86 26.45 -2.75
C ASP A 148 -7.29 26.06 -3.19
N PHE A 149 -8.12 25.53 -2.28
CA PHE A 149 -9.48 25.06 -2.58
C PHE A 149 -10.62 25.94 -2.02
N GLU A 150 -10.31 27.05 -1.35
CA GLU A 150 -11.33 27.95 -0.78
C GLU A 150 -11.79 29.08 -1.72
N VAL A 151 -11.36 29.09 -2.98
CA VAL A 151 -11.83 30.07 -3.99
C VAL A 151 -12.21 29.37 -5.30
N ALA A 152 -13.41 28.79 -5.33
CA ALA A 152 -14.16 28.51 -6.56
C ALA A 152 -15.67 28.51 -6.27
#